data_AF-A0A920HUF0-F1
#
_entry.id   AF-A0A920HUF0-F1
#
_cell.length_a   1.000
_cell.length_b   1.000
_cell.length_c   1.000
_cell.angle_alpha   90.00
_cell.angle_beta   90.00
_cell.angle_gamma   90.00
#
_symmetry.space_group_name_H-M   'P 1'
#
loop_
_entity.id
_entity.type
_entity.pdbx_description
1 polymer ?
#
loop_
_entity_poly.entity_id
_entity_poly.type
_entity_poly.pdbx_seq_one_letter_code
_entity_poly.pdbx_strand_id
1 'polypeptide(L)' 'MQNKDEKLLTAVSHWSYRFVSNGVPLSDFNDVSASISKWDECEGNEWEMKGHIHGALGDKARINGYTLCG' A
#
# COMPACT_ATOMS: atom_id res chain seq x y z
N MET A 1 -12.46 -10.58 -18.22
CA MET A 1 -12.53 -9.73 -17.03
C MET A 1 -12.33 -10.64 -15.84
N GLN A 2 -11.18 -10.56 -15.18
CA GLN A 2 -10.83 -11.50 -14.10
C GLN A 2 -11.74 -11.18 -12.91
N ASN A 3 -12.54 -12.16 -12.48
CA ASN A 3 -13.48 -11.95 -11.39
C ASN A 3 -12.67 -11.83 -10.09
N LYS A 4 -12.69 -10.66 -9.46
CA LYS A 4 -12.01 -10.46 -8.18
C LYS A 4 -12.73 -11.25 -7.09
N ASP A 5 -11.95 -11.83 -6.19
CA ASP A 5 -12.45 -12.57 -5.04
C ASP A 5 -13.39 -11.68 -4.19
N GLU A 6 -14.58 -12.18 -3.86
CA GLU A 6 -15.57 -11.47 -3.03
C GLU A 6 -15.03 -11.18 -1.63
N LYS A 7 -14.19 -12.07 -1.09
CA LYS A 7 -13.53 -11.88 0.21
C LYS A 7 -12.54 -10.71 0.13
N LEU A 8 -11.81 -10.61 -0.97
CA LEU A 8 -10.90 -9.49 -1.25
C LEU A 8 -11.68 -8.17 -1.33
N LEU A 9 -12.77 -8.11 -2.09
CA LEU A 9 -13.58 -6.89 -2.22
C LEU A 9 -14.17 -6.43 -0.87
N THR A 10 -14.66 -7.40 -0.09
CA THR A 10 -15.18 -7.14 1.26
C THR A 10 -14.08 -6.62 2.19
N ALA A 11 -12.88 -7.19 2.12
CA ALA A 11 -11.78 -6.74 2.96
C ALA A 11 -11.24 -5.37 2.54
N VAL A 12 -11.08 -5.12 1.25
CA VAL A 12 -10.64 -3.82 0.71
C VAL A 12 -11.60 -2.71 1.17
N SER A 13 -12.91 -2.93 1.04
CA SER A 13 -13.91 -1.95 1.50
C SER A 13 -13.85 -1.73 3.03
N HIS A 14 -13.78 -2.81 3.82
CA HIS A 14 -13.74 -2.71 5.28
C HIS A 14 -12.45 -2.08 5.85
N TRP A 15 -11.29 -2.35 5.26
CA TRP A 15 -10.00 -1.93 5.80
C TRP A 15 -9.46 -0.62 5.19
N SER A 16 -9.98 -0.20 4.03
CA SER A 16 -9.54 1.03 3.33
C SER A 16 -9.43 2.24 4.25
N TYR A 17 -10.50 2.57 4.97
CA TYR A 17 -10.53 3.70 5.89
C TYR A 17 -9.47 3.59 6.99
N ARG A 18 -9.25 2.38 7.53
CA ARG A 18 -8.28 2.16 8.62
C ARG A 18 -6.84 2.33 8.13
N PHE A 19 -6.52 1.84 6.94
CA PHE A 19 -5.20 2.01 6.33
C PHE A 19 -4.89 3.48 6.10
N VAL A 20 -5.82 4.19 5.47
CA VAL A 20 -5.62 5.60 5.13
C VAL A 20 -5.57 6.49 6.37
N SER A 21 -6.44 6.25 7.35
CA SER A 21 -6.42 7.00 8.62
C SER A 21 -5.15 6.79 9.43
N ASN A 22 -4.46 5.65 9.25
CA ASN A 22 -3.19 5.34 9.91
C ASN A 22 -1.96 5.78 9.09
N GLY A 23 -2.16 6.53 8.01
CA GLY A 23 -1.06 7.17 7.26
C GLY A 23 -0.61 6.44 5.99
N VAL A 24 -1.28 5.35 5.60
CA VAL A 24 -1.05 4.77 4.27
C VAL A 24 -1.63 5.70 3.20
N PRO A 25 -0.87 6.12 2.18
CA PRO A 25 -1.42 6.94 1.10
C PRO A 25 -2.57 6.22 0.39
N LEU A 26 -3.67 6.95 0.13
CA LEU A 26 -4.83 6.39 -0.60
C LEU A 26 -4.44 5.84 -1.98
N SER A 27 -3.47 6.49 -2.64
CA SER A 27 -2.92 6.01 -3.92
C SER A 27 -2.27 4.64 -3.77
N ASP A 28 -1.46 4.43 -2.74
CA ASP A 28 -0.78 3.14 -2.52
C ASP A 28 -1.78 2.04 -2.18
N PHE A 29 -2.79 2.35 -1.37
CA PHE A 29 -3.87 1.40 -1.08
C PHE A 29 -4.64 0.99 -2.33
N ASN A 30 -4.96 1.95 -3.20
CA ASN A 30 -5.64 1.68 -4.46
C ASN A 30 -4.76 0.89 -5.43
N ASP A 31 -3.47 1.21 -5.53
CA ASP A 31 -2.52 0.51 -6.38
C ASP A 31 -2.40 -0.97 -6.00
N VAL A 32 -2.18 -1.27 -4.72
CA VAL A 32 -2.05 -2.64 -4.24
C VAL A 32 -3.39 -3.39 -4.38
N SER A 33 -4.50 -2.74 -4.03
CA SER A 33 -5.83 -3.35 -4.19
C SER A 33 -6.17 -3.62 -5.66
N ALA A 34 -5.63 -2.82 -6.60
CA ALA A 34 -5.80 -3.01 -8.03
C ALA A 34 -4.92 -4.14 -8.58
N SER A 35 -3.69 -4.30 -8.07
CA SER A 35 -2.72 -5.30 -8.54
C SER A 35 -3.07 -6.74 -8.15
N ILE A 36 -3.79 -6.92 -7.04
CA ILE A 36 -4.21 -8.25 -6.56
C ILE A 36 -5.64 -8.61 -6.97
N SER A 37 -5.89 -9.91 -7.17
CA SER A 37 -7.17 -10.48 -7.58
C SER A 37 -7.75 -11.48 -6.57
N LYS A 38 -6.94 -12.03 -5.67
CA LYS A 38 -7.36 -12.98 -4.62
C LYS A 38 -7.01 -12.48 -3.23
N TRP A 39 -7.80 -12.88 -2.22
CA TRP A 39 -7.53 -12.52 -0.83
C TRP A 39 -6.13 -12.96 -0.36
N ASP A 40 -5.70 -14.17 -0.72
CA ASP A 40 -4.42 -14.71 -0.25
C ASP A 40 -3.20 -13.95 -0.83
N GLU A 41 -3.40 -13.13 -1.86
CA GLU A 41 -2.37 -12.23 -2.40
C GLU A 41 -2.20 -10.95 -1.54
N CYS A 42 -3.18 -10.63 -0.67
CA CYS A 42 -3.08 -9.50 0.27
C CYS A 42 -1.94 -9.67 1.28
N GLU A 43 -1.60 -10.91 1.67
CA GLU A 43 -0.52 -11.20 2.61
C GLU A 43 0.88 -11.16 1.93
N GLY A 44 0.95 -10.67 0.69
CA GLY A 44 2.10 -10.86 -0.20
C GLY A 44 2.92 -9.62 -0.55
N ASN A 45 3.90 -9.91 -1.42
CA ASN A 45 4.97 -9.04 -1.94
C ASN A 45 4.58 -7.60 -2.31
N GLU A 46 3.32 -7.32 -2.66
CA GLU A 46 2.89 -5.99 -3.13
C GLU A 46 2.99 -4.93 -2.03
N TRP A 47 2.53 -5.25 -0.82
CA TRP A 47 2.67 -4.34 0.33
C TRP A 47 4.12 -4.20 0.78
N GLU A 48 4.87 -5.30 0.72
CA GLU A 48 6.30 -5.29 1.03
C GLU A 48 7.07 -4.42 0.02
N MET A 49 6.76 -4.53 -1.28
CA MET A 49 7.36 -3.72 -2.34
C MET A 49 7.09 -2.23 -2.12
N LYS A 50 5.85 -1.85 -1.78
CA LYS A 50 5.53 -0.45 -1.42
C LYS A 50 6.35 0.02 -0.22
N GLY A 51 6.51 -0.82 0.80
CA GLY A 51 7.38 -0.55 1.94
C GLY A 51 8.85 -0.30 1.53
N HIS A 52 9.41 -1.15 0.67
CA HIS A 52 10.78 -1.00 0.16
C HIS A 52 10.96 0.27 -0.66
N ILE A 53 9.99 0.65 -1.49
CA ILE A 53 10.01 1.90 -2.27
C ILE A 53 10.09 3.10 -1.32
N HIS A 54 9.21 3.17 -0.33
CA HIS A 54 9.19 4.26 0.65
C HIS A 54 10.46 4.30 1.50
N GLY A 55 10.97 3.13 1.91
CA GLY A 55 12.26 3.02 2.61
C GLY A 55 13.41 3.60 1.78
N ALA A 56 13.51 3.21 0.51
CA ALA A 56 14.53 3.73 -0.40
C ALA A 56 14.39 5.23 -0.66
N LEU A 57 13.16 5.76 -0.72
CA LEU A 57 12.91 7.20 -0.82
C LEU A 57 13.36 7.93 0.45
N GLY A 58 13.08 7.38 1.63
CA GLY A 58 13.53 7.90 2.91
C GLY A 58 15.05 7.96 3.02
N ASP A 59 15.74 6.89 2.60
CA ASP A 59 17.20 6.85 2.57
C ASP A 59 17.80 7.89 1.61
N LYS A 60 17.22 8.04 0.42
CA LYS A 60 17.64 9.09 -0.53
C LYS A 60 17.42 10.49 0.04
N ALA A 61 16.28 10.74 0.69
CA ALA A 61 16.00 12.01 1.33
C ALA A 61 17.03 12.34 2.41
N ARG A 62 17.33 11.36 3.28
CA ARG A 62 18.34 11.46 4.33
C ARG A 62 19.75 11.75 3.78
N ILE A 63 20.18 11.03 2.73
CA ILE A 63 21.49 11.25 2.09
C ILE A 63 21.60 12.66 1.50
N ASN A 64 20.51 13.16 0.91
CA ASN A 64 20.47 14.48 0.29
C ASN A 64 20.23 15.62 1.29
N GLY A 65 20.15 15.34 2.59
CA GLY A 65 19.94 16.36 3.63
C GLY A 65 18.51 16.93 3.65
N TYR A 66 17.54 16.28 3.01
CA TYR A 66 16.14 16.67 3.10
C TYR A 66 15.58 16.17 4.43
N THR A 67 15.58 17.04 5.44
CA THR A 67 14.89 16.79 6.71
C THR A 67 13.45 17.28 6.62
N LEU A 68 12.58 16.73 7.48
CA LEU A 68 11.24 17.28 7.65
C LEU A 68 11.36 18.77 7.98
N CYS A 69 10.59 19.60 7.28
CA CYS A 69 10.44 21.00 7.65
C CYS A 69 9.72 20.99 9.01
N GLY A 70 10.41 21.45 10.05
CA GLY A 70 9.87 21.54 11.41
C GLY A 70 8.77 22.58 11.54
#